data_AF-A0A933YEA5-F1
#
_entry.id   AF-A0A933YEA5-F1
#
_cell.length_a   1.000
_cell.length_b   1.000
_cell.length_c   1.000
_cell.angle_alpha   90.00
_cell.angle_beta   90.00
_cell.angle_gamma   90.00
#
_symmetry.space_group_name_H-M   'P 1'
#
loop_
_entity.id
_entity.type
_entity.pdbx_description
1 polymer ?
#
loop_
_entity_poly.entity_id
_entity_poly.type
_entity_poly.pdbx_seq_one_letter_code
_entity_poly.pdbx_strand_id
1 'polypeptide(L)' 'FEVTDRIRVYHKSTDRLTVALHKLSGYVKQETLAVEIVDLENANGGIEVVKDDINGEATEVAVQRI' A
#
# COMPACT_ATOMS: atom_id res chain seq x y z
N PHE A 1 -13.64 -21.14 -6.54
CA PHE A 1 -13.00 -20.62 -5.32
C PHE A 1 -13.05 -19.11 -5.40
N GLU A 2 -13.93 -18.51 -4.60
CA GLU A 2 -14.09 -17.06 -4.56
C GLU A 2 -13.00 -16.49 -3.65
N VAL A 3 -12.03 -15.78 -4.21
CA VAL A 3 -10.97 -15.12 -3.44
C VAL A 3 -11.64 -14.01 -2.63
N THR A 4 -11.98 -14.34 -1.39
CA THR A 4 -12.79 -13.52 -0.48
C THR A 4 -11.95 -12.53 0.33
N ASP A 5 -10.64 -12.76 0.42
CA ASP A 5 -9.73 -11.92 1.21
C ASP A 5 -8.97 -10.98 0.30
N ARG A 6 -9.64 -9.87 -0.01
CA ARG A 6 -9.03 -8.76 -0.73
C ARG A 6 -8.59 -7.69 0.25
N ILE A 7 -7.51 -7.01 -0.09
CA ILE A 7 -6.98 -5.92 0.72
C ILE A 7 -6.98 -4.61 -0.05
N ARG A 8 -6.98 -3.53 0.70
CA ARG A 8 -6.61 -2.19 0.26
C ARG A 8 -5.29 -1.83 0.91
N VAL A 9 -4.36 -1.35 0.10
CA VAL A 9 -3.05 -0.88 0.57
C VAL A 9 -3.07 0.64 0.57
N TYR A 10 -2.68 1.22 1.69
CA TYR A 10 -2.47 2.64 1.87
C TYR A 10 -0.98 2.92 1.99
N HIS A 11 -0.47 3.95 1.33
CA HIS A 11 0.95 4.29 1.42
C HIS A 11 1.19 5.79 1.52
N LYS A 12 2.29 6.15 2.18
CA LYS A 12 2.87 7.48 2.15
C LYS A 12 4.38 7.33 2.03
N SER A 13 4.93 7.90 0.99
CA SER A 13 6.34 7.76 0.65
C SER A 13 6.82 9.02 -0.06
N THR A 14 8.14 9.14 -0.23
CA THR A 14 8.76 10.12 -1.11
C THR A 14 8.21 10.02 -2.54
N ASP A 15 8.30 11.10 -3.32
CA ASP A 15 7.85 11.12 -4.72
C ASP A 15 8.51 10.02 -5.57
N ARG A 16 9.80 9.76 -5.31
CA ARG A 16 10.56 8.74 -6.03
C ARG A 16 10.02 7.34 -5.76
N LEU A 17 9.78 6.97 -4.50
CA LEU A 17 9.18 5.68 -4.14
C LEU A 17 7.74 5.59 -4.64
N THR A 18 6.96 6.67 -4.58
CA THR A 18 5.59 6.71 -5.10
C THR A 18 5.56 6.39 -6.61
N VAL A 19 6.46 6.99 -7.39
CA VAL A 19 6.58 6.70 -8.83
C VAL A 19 6.99 5.24 -9.07
N ALA A 20 7.90 4.69 -8.28
CA ALA A 20 8.31 3.29 -8.39
C ALA A 20 7.14 2.34 -8.05
N LEU A 21 6.41 2.62 -6.99
CA LEU A 21 5.22 1.87 -6.57
C LEU A 21 4.13 1.91 -7.65
N HIS A 22 3.88 3.07 -8.27
CA HIS A 22 2.89 3.19 -9.35
C HIS A 22 3.27 2.32 -10.56
N LYS A 23 4.55 2.32 -10.95
CA LYS A 23 5.07 1.48 -12.05
C LYS A 23 4.94 -0.01 -11.76
N LEU A 24 5.04 -0.40 -10.49
CA LEU A 24 4.95 -1.79 -10.03
C LEU A 24 3.57 -2.17 -9.48
N SER A 25 2.60 -1.26 -9.51
CA SER A 25 1.31 -1.43 -8.85
C SER A 25 0.56 -2.69 -9.32
N GLY A 26 0.62 -3.02 -10.62
CA GLY A 26 0.03 -4.23 -11.16
C GLY A 26 0.62 -5.51 -10.56
N TYR A 27 1.95 -5.56 -10.43
CA TYR A 27 2.66 -6.67 -9.80
C TYR A 27 2.31 -6.79 -8.31
N VAL A 28 2.36 -5.66 -7.58
CA VAL A 28 2.03 -5.65 -6.14
C VAL A 28 0.60 -6.15 -5.93
N LYS A 29 -0.38 -5.68 -6.71
CA LYS A 29 -1.78 -6.14 -6.60
C LYS A 29 -1.94 -7.63 -6.88
N GLN A 30 -1.22 -8.15 -7.87
CA GLN A 30 -1.24 -9.57 -8.22
C GLN A 30 -0.68 -10.45 -7.11
N GLU A 31 0.42 -10.05 -6.47
CA GLU A 31 1.10 -10.84 -5.43
C GLU A 31 0.42 -10.73 -4.05
N THR A 32 -0.31 -9.63 -3.79
CA THR A 32 -0.84 -9.32 -2.45
C THR A 32 -2.37 -9.37 -2.35
N LEU A 33 -3.07 -9.70 -3.43
CA LEU A 33 -4.54 -9.62 -3.53
C LEU A 33 -5.10 -8.21 -3.29
N ALA A 34 -4.25 -7.18 -3.42
CA ALA A 34 -4.68 -5.80 -3.28
C ALA A 34 -5.57 -5.38 -4.44
N VAL A 35 -6.72 -4.79 -4.12
CA VAL A 35 -7.62 -4.21 -5.13
C VAL A 35 -7.10 -2.86 -5.57
N GLU A 36 -6.65 -2.07 -4.60
CA GLU A 36 -6.17 -0.72 -4.81
C GLU A 36 -5.03 -0.36 -3.87
N ILE A 37 -4.22 0.57 -4.38
CA ILE A 37 -3.11 1.21 -3.69
C ILE A 37 -3.48 2.70 -3.71
N VAL A 38 -3.60 3.29 -2.53
CA VAL A 38 -4.12 4.65 -2.34
C VAL A 38 -3.24 5.41 -1.35
N ASP A 39 -3.29 6.74 -1.39
CA ASP A 39 -2.54 7.56 -0.45
C ASP A 39 -3.04 7.33 0.99
N LEU A 40 -2.10 7.30 1.95
CA LEU A 40 -2.36 7.07 3.37
C LEU A 40 -3.33 8.09 3.98
N GLU A 41 -3.40 9.29 3.42
CA GLU A 41 -4.35 10.34 3.84
C GLU A 41 -5.82 9.93 3.63
N ASN A 42 -6.09 8.94 2.79
CA ASN A 42 -7.42 8.36 2.58
C ASN A 42 -7.72 7.19 3.53
N ALA A 43 -6.79 6.83 4.43
CA ALA A 43 -7.02 5.77 5.42
C ALA A 43 -8.02 6.25 6.48
N ASN A 44 -9.04 5.44 6.74
CA ASN A 44 -9.93 5.68 7.87
C ASN A 44 -9.19 5.40 9.19
N GLY A 45 -9.51 6.16 10.24
CA GLY A 45 -8.87 6.01 11.55
C GLY A 45 -8.96 4.58 12.10
N GLY A 46 -7.94 4.16 12.85
CA GLY A 46 -7.88 2.85 13.50
C GLY A 46 -7.18 1.74 12.69
N ILE A 47 -6.55 2.08 11.55
CA ILE A 47 -5.71 1.16 10.81
C ILE A 47 -4.27 1.26 11.33
N GLU A 48 -3.62 0.13 11.55
CA GLU A 48 -2.21 0.07 11.96
C GLU A 48 -1.30 0.51 10.81
N VAL A 49 -0.45 1.49 11.09
CA VAL A 49 0.52 2.03 10.14
C VAL A 49 1.90 1.50 10.51
N VAL A 50 2.53 0.81 9.56
CA VAL A 50 3.92 0.38 9.65
C VAL A 50 4.79 1.45 9.02
N LYS A 51 5.84 1.87 9.72
CA LYS A 51 6.85 2.80 9.20
C LYS A 51 8.14 2.06 8.94
N ASP A 52 8.79 2.37 7.82
CA ASP A 52 10.06 1.77 7.43
C ASP A 52 10.94 2.78 6.68
N ASP A 53 12.21 2.43 6.50
CA ASP A 53 13.17 3.16 5.68
C ASP A 53 13.70 2.25 4.57
N ILE A 54 13.44 2.61 3.31
CA ILE A 54 13.89 1.86 2.15
C ILE A 54 14.92 2.69 1.39
N ASN A 55 16.20 2.34 1.55
CA ASN A 55 17.34 3.03 0.93
C ASN A 55 17.47 4.51 1.32
N GLY A 56 17.19 4.85 2.58
CA GLY A 56 17.20 6.23 3.09
C GLY A 56 15.94 7.02 2.78
N GLU A 57 14.90 6.37 2.25
CA GLU A 57 13.63 6.98 1.93
C GLU A 57 12.56 6.45 2.91
N ALA A 58 12.06 7.35 3.76
CA ALA A 58 11.02 7.03 4.73
C ALA A 58 9.71 6.66 4.02
N THR A 59 9.09 5.58 4.49
CA THR A 59 7.81 5.10 3.99
C THR A 59 6.89 4.68 5.13
N GLU A 60 5.60 4.89 4.92
CA GLU A 60 4.54 4.44 5.81
C GLU A 60 3.54 3.63 4.97
N VAL A 61 3.15 2.46 5.46
CA VAL A 61 2.23 1.55 4.79
C VAL A 61 1.17 1.09 5.78
N ALA A 62 -0.08 1.02 5.33
CA ALA A 62 -1.17 0.46 6.09
C ALA A 62 -2.00 -0.48 5.21
N VAL A 63 -2.59 -1.51 5.80
CA VAL A 63 -3.39 -2.50 5.06
C VAL A 63 -4.76 -2.63 5.72
N GLN A 64 -5.80 -2.62 4.89
CA GLN A 64 -7.18 -2.82 5.32
C GLN A 64 -7.80 -3.98 4.55
N ARG A 65 -8.43 -4.92 5.27
CA ARG A 65 -9.26 -5.96 4.64
C ARG A 65 -10.58 -5.35 4.16
N ILE A 66 -11.02 -5.74 2.96
CA ILE A 66 -12.29 -5.35 2.35
C ILE A 66 -13.31 -6.47 2.56
#